data_AF-X1F4M1-F1
#
_entry.id   AF-X1F4M1-F1
#
_cell.length_a   1.000
_cell.length_b   1.000
_cell.length_c   1.000
_cell.angle_alpha   90.00
_cell.angle_beta   90.00
_cell.angle_gamma   90.00
#
_symmetry.space_group_name_H-M   'P 1'
#
loop_
_entity.id
_entity.type
_entity.pdbx_description
1 polymer ?
#
loop_
_entity_poly.entity_id
_entity_poly.type
_entity_poly.pdbx_seq_one_letter_code
_entity_poly.pdbx_strand_id
1 'polypeptide(L)'
;TSFAFAIGSFSLIGLPPFAGFISKFSIIYAAIQVKKPIFLAFIAVALIATIVEAGYFFRIVQNLYFKEGKKLEKVTETSGFILIPLIILTILIIAIGIHPQFITGLLKEAANELLGRTGYIGWVLGGT
;
A
#
# COMPACT_ATOMS: atom_id res chain seq x y z
N THR A 1 -8.01 -3.82 17.68
CA THR A 1 -6.86 -3.18 16.98
C THR A 1 -5.97 -4.19 16.27
N SER A 2 -5.61 -5.32 16.90
CA SER A 2 -4.72 -6.36 16.32
C SER A 2 -5.15 -6.88 14.93
N PHE A 3 -6.45 -7.05 14.70
CA PHE A 3 -6.98 -7.52 13.41
C PHE A 3 -6.73 -6.55 12.26
N ALA A 4 -7.03 -5.28 12.48
CA ALA A 4 -6.78 -4.26 11.49
C ALA A 4 -5.28 -3.97 11.31
N PHE A 5 -4.45 -4.16 12.35
CA PHE A 5 -3.00 -4.17 12.19
C PHE A 5 -2.54 -5.34 11.29
N ALA A 6 -3.11 -6.53 11.44
CA ALA A 6 -2.80 -7.66 10.57
C ALA A 6 -3.21 -7.37 9.12
N ILE A 7 -4.40 -6.81 8.88
CA ILE A 7 -4.85 -6.37 7.55
C ILE A 7 -3.91 -5.32 6.96
N GLY A 8 -3.53 -4.31 7.74
CA GLY A 8 -2.56 -3.29 7.31
C GLY A 8 -1.20 -3.90 6.97
N SER A 9 -0.72 -4.84 7.78
CA SER A 9 0.53 -5.58 7.54
C SER A 9 0.47 -6.39 6.24
N PHE A 10 -0.64 -7.09 6.01
CA PHE A 10 -0.85 -7.84 4.77
C PHE A 10 -0.96 -6.94 3.54
N SER A 11 -1.53 -5.75 3.69
CA SER A 11 -1.51 -4.73 2.66
C SER A 11 -0.10 -4.23 2.37
N LEU A 12 0.75 -4.03 3.39
CA LEU A 12 2.13 -3.57 3.21
C LEU A 12 3.00 -4.62 2.48
N ILE A 13 2.88 -5.87 2.93
CA ILE A 13 3.48 -7.03 2.25
C ILE A 13 3.05 -7.05 0.78
N GLY A 14 1.81 -6.66 0.49
CA GLY A 14 1.25 -6.59 -0.86
C GLY A 14 0.61 -7.90 -1.27
N LEU A 15 -0.24 -8.48 -0.41
CA LEU A 15 -1.06 -9.62 -0.80
C LEU A 15 -2.17 -9.19 -1.79
N PRO A 16 -2.55 -10.05 -2.76
CA PRO A 16 -3.44 -9.69 -3.87
C PRO A 16 -4.75 -8.95 -3.52
N PRO A 17 -5.48 -9.27 -2.43
CA PRO A 17 -6.75 -8.61 -2.14
C PRO A 17 -6.61 -7.20 -1.55
N PHE A 18 -5.39 -6.70 -1.31
CA PHE A 18 -5.16 -5.42 -0.66
C PHE A 18 -4.55 -4.37 -1.59
N ALA A 19 -4.81 -3.09 -1.28
CA ALA A 19 -4.36 -1.94 -2.07
C ALA A 19 -2.83 -1.91 -2.33
N GLY A 20 -2.00 -2.37 -1.38
CA GLY A 20 -0.55 -2.35 -1.54
C GLY A 20 -0.03 -3.29 -2.63
N PHE A 21 -0.76 -4.36 -2.97
CA PHE A 21 -0.42 -5.20 -4.12
C PHE A 21 -0.56 -4.44 -5.42
N ILE A 22 -1.67 -3.73 -5.63
CA ILE A 22 -1.93 -2.96 -6.85
C ILE A 22 -0.85 -1.89 -7.06
N SER A 23 -0.44 -1.22 -5.99
CA SER A 23 0.62 -0.21 -6.05
C SER A 23 1.95 -0.82 -6.54
N LYS A 24 2.45 -1.86 -5.86
CA LYS A 24 3.70 -2.54 -6.23
C LYS A 24 3.61 -3.17 -7.63
N PHE A 25 2.49 -3.81 -7.95
CA PHE A 25 2.27 -4.45 -9.25
C PHE A 25 2.29 -3.44 -10.40
N SER A 26 1.68 -2.26 -10.21
CA SER A 26 1.68 -1.20 -11.22
C SER A 26 3.08 -0.70 -11.53
N ILE A 27 3.95 -0.56 -10.50
CA ILE A 27 5.35 -0.15 -10.67
C ILE A 27 6.13 -1.22 -11.44
N ILE A 28 5.98 -2.50 -11.07
CA ILE A 28 6.65 -3.62 -11.76
C ILE A 28 6.19 -3.71 -13.21
N TYR A 29 4.89 -3.62 -13.45
CA TYR A 29 4.30 -3.66 -14.79
C TYR A 29 4.79 -2.51 -15.67
N ALA A 30 4.88 -1.29 -15.12
CA ALA A 30 5.44 -0.15 -15.82
C ALA A 30 6.95 -0.34 -16.12
N ALA A 31 7.71 -0.84 -15.14
CA ALA A 31 9.15 -1.07 -15.28
C ALA A 31 9.49 -2.11 -16.38
N ILE A 32 8.68 -3.17 -16.50
CA ILE A 32 8.83 -4.18 -17.57
C ILE A 32 8.57 -3.57 -18.96
N GLN A 33 7.57 -2.70 -19.08
CA GLN A 33 7.21 -2.07 -20.35
C GLN A 33 8.30 -1.15 -20.91
N VAL A 34 9.15 -0.56 -20.06
CA VAL A 34 10.25 0.31 -20.50
C VAL A 34 11.36 -0.49 -21.21
N LYS A 35 11.39 -1.83 -21.08
CA LYS A 35 12.33 -2.75 -21.75
C LYS A 35 13.82 -2.39 -21.59
N LYS A 36 14.19 -1.65 -20.54
CA LYS A 36 15.60 -1.36 -20.24
C LYS A 36 16.13 -2.35 -19.19
N PRO A 37 17.35 -2.87 -19.37
CA PRO A 37 17.92 -3.88 -18.46
C PRO A 37 18.08 -3.37 -17.02
N ILE A 38 18.31 -2.07 -16.83
CA ILE A 38 18.43 -1.46 -15.49
C ILE A 38 17.16 -1.64 -14.64
N PHE A 39 15.98 -1.63 -15.27
CA PHE A 39 14.71 -1.80 -14.55
C PHE A 39 14.51 -3.24 -14.07
N LEU A 40 15.12 -4.24 -14.71
CA LEU A 40 15.10 -5.62 -14.23
C LEU A 40 15.83 -5.75 -12.89
N ALA A 41 16.95 -5.05 -12.72
CA ALA A 41 17.67 -5.01 -11.45
C ALA A 41 16.81 -4.38 -10.34
N PHE A 42 16.11 -3.27 -10.64
CA PHE A 42 15.22 -2.63 -9.67
C PHE A 42 14.01 -3.50 -9.32
N ILE A 43 13.43 -4.21 -10.28
CA ILE A 43 12.35 -5.17 -10.01
C ILE A 43 12.85 -6.28 -9.09
N ALA A 44 14.04 -6.84 -9.36
CA ALA A 44 14.63 -7.89 -8.52
C ALA A 44 14.84 -7.39 -7.07
N VAL A 45 15.39 -6.19 -6.89
CA VAL A 45 15.57 -5.58 -5.57
C VAL A 45 14.21 -5.37 -4.88
N ALA A 46 13.19 -4.86 -5.58
CA ALA A 46 11.86 -4.64 -5.02
C ALA A 46 11.18 -5.94 -4.58
N LEU A 47 11.34 -7.03 -5.36
CA LEU A 47 10.81 -8.34 -5.02
C LEU A 47 11.53 -8.94 -3.80
N ILE A 48 12.86 -8.84 -3.74
CA ILE A 48 13.64 -9.28 -2.58
C ILE A 48 13.24 -8.50 -1.33
N ALA A 49 13.11 -7.18 -1.43
CA ALA A 49 12.65 -6.34 -0.33
C ALA A 49 11.25 -6.78 0.15
N THR A 50 10.36 -7.14 -0.76
CA THR A 50 9.02 -7.65 -0.43
C THR A 50 9.06 -9.02 0.27
N ILE A 51 10.01 -9.90 -0.09
CA ILE A 51 10.20 -11.18 0.60
C ILE A 51 10.71 -10.97 2.03
N VAL A 52 11.69 -10.08 2.21
CA VAL A 52 12.19 -9.70 3.53
C VAL A 52 11.05 -9.09 4.36
N GLU A 53 10.24 -8.23 3.73
CA GLU A 53 9.05 -7.62 4.31
C GLU A 53 8.03 -8.63 4.82
N ALA A 54 7.67 -9.60 3.97
CA ALA A 54 6.82 -10.71 4.37
C ALA A 54 7.39 -11.46 5.57
N GLY A 55 8.68 -11.79 5.54
CA GLY A 55 9.34 -12.57 6.58
C GLY A 55 9.23 -11.94 7.98
N TYR A 56 9.43 -10.63 8.10
CA TYR A 56 9.32 -9.98 9.41
C TYR A 56 7.86 -9.71 9.81
N PHE A 57 6.98 -9.29 8.89
CA PHE A 57 5.58 -9.03 9.25
C PHE A 57 4.81 -10.28 9.62
N PHE A 58 5.05 -11.42 8.94
CA PHE A 58 4.45 -12.69 9.34
C PHE A 58 4.89 -13.08 10.75
N ARG A 59 6.16 -12.90 11.11
CA ARG A 59 6.64 -13.14 12.48
C ARG A 59 5.96 -12.22 13.50
N ILE A 60 5.74 -10.95 13.17
CA ILE A 60 5.04 -9.99 14.06
C ILE A 60 3.59 -10.43 14.26
N VAL A 61 2.85 -10.70 13.18
CA VAL A 61 1.45 -11.13 13.25
C VAL A 61 1.34 -12.46 13.99
N GLN A 62 2.23 -13.41 13.74
CA GLN A 62 2.26 -14.68 14.47
C GLN A 62 2.50 -14.46 15.97
N ASN A 63 3.46 -13.63 16.34
CA ASN A 63 3.72 -13.32 17.75
C ASN A 63 2.55 -12.58 18.40
N LEU A 64 1.82 -11.76 17.66
CA LEU A 64 0.68 -10.99 18.17
C LEU A 64 -0.54 -11.89 18.48
N TYR A 65 -0.73 -12.96 17.71
CA TYR A 65 -1.90 -13.85 17.83
C TYR A 65 -1.64 -15.15 18.59
N PHE A 66 -0.46 -15.75 18.43
CA PHE A 66 -0.17 -17.10 18.93
C PHE A 66 0.73 -17.12 20.15
N LYS A 67 1.35 -15.99 20.51
CA LYS A 67 2.20 -15.92 21.69
C LYS A 67 1.36 -15.48 22.88
N GLU A 68 1.21 -16.38 23.86
CA GLU A 68 0.57 -16.01 25.13
C GLU A 68 1.43 -14.96 25.84
N GLY A 69 0.88 -13.75 25.96
CA GLY A 69 1.51 -12.68 26.74
C GLY A 69 1.48 -13.01 28.22
N LYS A 70 2.50 -12.55 28.97
CA LYS A 70 2.37 -12.42 30.44
C LYS A 70 1.10 -11.63 30.71
N LYS A 71 0.23 -12.10 31.61
CA LYS A 71 -1.01 -11.40 32.01
C LYS A 71 -0.66 -9.96 32.38
N LEU A 72 -0.91 -9.03 31.45
CA LEU A 72 -0.74 -7.61 31.69
C LEU A 72 -1.96 -7.18 32.51
N GLU A 73 -1.74 -6.95 33.81
CA GLU A 73 -2.77 -6.39 34.68
C GLU A 73 -3.18 -5.01 34.14
N LYS A 74 -4.45 -4.88 33.78
CA LYS A 74 -5.08 -3.70 33.14
C LYS A 74 -4.60 -3.40 31.72
N VAL A 75 -5.12 -4.18 30.76
CA VAL A 75 -5.29 -3.68 29.39
C VAL A 75 -6.51 -2.76 29.41
N THR A 76 -6.29 -1.44 29.34
CA THR A 76 -7.37 -0.50 29.06
C THR A 76 -7.86 -0.76 27.64
N GLU A 77 -9.10 -1.25 27.52
CA GLU A 77 -9.83 -1.32 26.25
C GLU A 77 -9.64 -0.01 25.48
N THR A 78 -9.25 -0.12 24.21
CA THR A 78 -8.98 1.05 23.36
C THR A 78 -10.26 1.90 23.25
N SER A 79 -10.15 3.21 23.50
CA SER A 79 -11.27 4.15 23.35
C SER A 79 -11.95 3.96 22.01
N GLY A 80 -13.29 3.83 22.00
CA GLY A 80 -14.08 3.59 20.79
C GLY A 80 -13.82 4.61 19.68
N PHE A 81 -13.39 5.82 20.02
CA PHE A 81 -12.97 6.86 19.07
C PHE A 81 -11.78 6.47 18.19
N ILE A 82 -10.87 5.61 18.66
CA ILE A 82 -9.72 5.14 17.87
C ILE A 82 -10.14 4.00 16.93
N LEU A 83 -11.17 3.23 17.29
CA LEU A 83 -11.63 2.12 16.45
C LEU A 83 -12.29 2.62 15.15
N ILE A 84 -12.99 3.75 15.19
CA ILE A 84 -13.68 4.33 14.04
C ILE A 84 -12.73 4.59 12.85
N PRO A 85 -11.67 5.42 12.96
CA PRO A 85 -10.76 5.68 11.84
C PRO A 85 -10.04 4.42 11.39
N LEU A 86 -9.77 3.50 12.33
CA LEU A 86 -9.04 2.26 12.07
C LEU A 86 -9.88 1.28 11.23
N ILE A 87 -11.18 1.18 11.51
CA ILE A 87 -12.14 0.44 10.69
C ILE A 87 -12.28 1.08 9.31
N ILE A 88 -12.42 2.41 9.23
CA ILE A 88 -12.53 3.13 7.95
C ILE A 88 -11.32 2.85 7.07
N LEU A 89 -10.10 2.98 7.60
CA LEU A 89 -8.87 2.70 6.85
C LEU A 89 -8.77 1.24 6.41
N THR A 90 -9.17 0.32 7.28
CA THR A 90 -9.17 -1.13 6.95
C THR A 90 -10.12 -1.43 5.79
N ILE A 91 -11.33 -0.85 5.82
CA ILE A 91 -12.31 -1.00 4.73
C ILE A 91 -11.76 -0.39 3.44
N LEU A 92 -11.16 0.80 3.49
CA LEU A 92 -10.58 1.45 2.32
C LEU A 92 -9.47 0.61 1.68
N ILE A 93 -8.57 0.04 2.48
CA ILE A 93 -7.48 -0.82 1.98
C ILE A 93 -8.03 -2.02 1.20
N ILE A 94 -9.09 -2.66 1.71
CA ILE A 94 -9.71 -3.82 1.06
C ILE A 94 -10.51 -3.38 -0.17
N ALA A 95 -11.32 -2.31 -0.06
CA ALA A 95 -12.13 -1.81 -1.16
C ALA A 95 -11.27 -1.37 -2.36
N ILE A 96 -10.16 -0.68 -2.12
CA ILE A 96 -9.21 -0.28 -3.16
C ILE A 96 -8.46 -1.49 -3.73
N GLY A 97 -8.12 -2.47 -2.89
CA GLY A 97 -7.49 -3.72 -3.34
C GLY A 97 -8.36 -4.52 -4.30
N ILE A 98 -9.65 -4.66 -3.99
CA ILE A 98 -10.62 -5.39 -4.81
C ILE A 98 -11.01 -4.59 -6.06
N HIS A 99 -11.16 -3.27 -5.94
CA HIS A 99 -11.59 -2.41 -7.03
C HIS A 99 -10.64 -1.21 -7.24
N PRO A 100 -9.50 -1.43 -7.91
CA PRO A 100 -8.45 -0.41 -8.03
C PRO A 100 -8.84 0.74 -8.96
N GLN A 101 -9.88 0.56 -9.77
CA GLN A 101 -10.39 1.56 -10.72
C GLN A 101 -10.82 2.85 -10.02
N PHE A 102 -11.25 2.79 -8.75
CA PHE A 102 -11.66 3.97 -7.98
C PHE A 102 -10.56 5.02 -7.84
N ILE A 103 -9.30 4.59 -7.73
CA ILE A 103 -8.16 5.49 -7.48
C ILE A 103 -7.26 5.59 -8.71
N THR A 104 -7.13 4.52 -9.49
CA THR A 104 -6.22 4.50 -10.65
C THR A 104 -6.60 5.47 -11.75
N GLY A 105 -7.87 5.86 -11.89
CA GLY A 105 -8.29 6.95 -12.80
C GLY A 105 -7.66 8.29 -12.39
N LEU A 106 -7.88 8.70 -11.13
CA LEU A 106 -7.29 9.91 -10.55
C LEU A 106 -5.76 9.90 -10.60
N LEU A 107 -5.14 8.75 -10.33
CA LEU A 107 -3.68 8.61 -10.39
C LEU A 107 -3.13 8.79 -11.80
N LYS A 108 -3.86 8.34 -12.84
CA LYS A 108 -3.44 8.53 -14.23
C LYS A 108 -3.54 9.97 -14.66
N GLU A 109 -4.60 10.68 -14.28
CA GLU A 109 -4.74 12.11 -14.55
C GLU A 109 -3.61 12.90 -13.88
N ALA A 110 -3.36 12.67 -12.59
CA ALA A 110 -2.26 13.32 -11.87
C ALA A 110 -0.88 12.97 -12.48
N ALA A 111 -0.66 11.73 -12.91
CA ALA A 111 0.57 11.34 -13.59
C ALA A 111 0.74 12.04 -14.95
N ASN A 112 -0.34 12.21 -15.71
CA ASN A 112 -0.32 12.91 -17.00
C ASN A 112 0.01 14.38 -16.83
N GLU A 113 -0.52 15.06 -15.80
CA GLU A 113 -0.15 16.45 -15.50
C GLU A 113 1.34 16.58 -15.15
N LEU A 114 1.86 15.67 -14.33
CA LEU A 114 3.28 15.65 -13.95
C LEU A 114 4.22 15.44 -15.15
N LEU A 115 3.80 14.64 -16.13
CA LEU A 115 4.56 14.38 -17.36
C LEU A 115 4.36 15.51 -18.39
N GLY A 116 3.15 16.07 -18.49
CA GLY A 116 2.72 17.13 -19.40
C GLY A 116 3.10 18.54 -18.95
N ARG A 117 4.34 18.73 -18.47
CA ARG A 117 4.82 19.99 -17.86
C ARG A 117 4.59 21.23 -18.73
N THR A 118 4.59 21.10 -20.06
CA THR A 118 4.34 22.19 -21.00
C THR A 118 2.91 22.71 -20.94
N GLY A 119 1.92 21.84 -20.70
CA GLY A 119 0.51 22.24 -20.50
C GLY A 119 0.31 22.98 -19.18
N TYR A 120 0.97 22.52 -18.11
CA TYR A 120 0.91 23.20 -16.82
C TYR A 120 1.53 24.61 -16.88
N ILE A 121 2.70 24.75 -17.54
CA ILE A 121 3.37 26.04 -17.73
C ILE A 121 2.48 26.98 -18.56
N GLY A 122 1.83 26.49 -19.61
CA GLY A 122 0.88 27.26 -20.42
C GLY A 122 -0.30 27.76 -19.58
N TRP A 123 -0.92 26.89 -18.79
CA TRP A 123 -2.07 27.22 -17.94
C TRP A 123 -1.73 28.27 -16.87
N VAL A 124 -0.55 28.17 -16.24
CA VAL A 124 -0.09 29.15 -15.24
C VAL A 124 0.27 30.51 -15.87
N LEU A 125 0.83 30.52 -17.08
CA LEU A 125 1.22 31.76 -17.78
C LEU A 125 0.08 32.37 -18.60
N GLY A 126 -1.14 31.81 -18.53
CA GLY A 126 -2.32 32.33 -19.23
C GLY A 126 -2.36 31.98 -20.74
N GLY A 127 -1.60 30.98 -21.17
CA GLY A 127 -1.71 30.40 -22.50
C GLY A 127 -2.92 29.47 -22.58
N THR A 128 -3.81 29.75 -23.55
CA THR A 128 -4.98 28.92 -23.89
C THR A 128 -4.61 27.51 -24.26
#